data_AF-H0GCE3-F1
#
_entry.id   AF-H0GCE3-F1
#
_cell.length_a   1.000
_cell.length_b   1.000
_cell.length_c   1.000
_cell.angle_alpha   90.00
_cell.angle_beta   90.00
_cell.angle_gamma   90.00
#
_symmetry.space_group_name_H-M   'P 1'
#
loop_
_entity.id
_entity.type
_entity.pdbx_description
1 polymer ?
#
loop_
_entity_poly.entity_id
_entity_poly.type
_entity_poly.pdbx_seq_one_letter_code
_entity_poly.pdbx_strand_id
1 'polypeptide(L)'
;MQELIILTSASFGSLQEVDSINMVTLPAISTFSTDLQNANNIIVSDTTLESVEGFSTLKKVNVFNINNNRYLNSFQSSLESVSDSLQFSSNGDNTTLAFDNLVWANNITLRDVNSISFGSLQTVNASLGFINNTLPSLNLTQLSKVGQSLSIVSNDELSKAAFSNLTTVGGGFIIANNTQLKVIDGFNKVQTVGGAIEVTGNFSTLDLSSLKSVRGGAKFDSSSSNFSCNALKKLQSNGAIQGDSFVCKNGATSTSVKLSSTSTESSKSSATSSASSSGDASNAQANVSASASSSSSSSKKSKGAAPELVPATSFMGVVAAVAVALL
;
A
#
# COMPACT_ATOMS: atom_id res chain seq x y z
N MET A 1 -22.18 22.87 -15.55
CA MET A 1 -23.40 22.94 -14.71
C MET A 1 -22.97 23.30 -13.28
N GLN A 2 -22.79 24.59 -12.95
CA GLN A 2 -22.16 24.99 -11.67
C GLN A 2 -23.15 25.38 -10.55
N GLU A 3 -24.47 25.38 -10.79
CA GLU A 3 -25.46 25.84 -9.79
C GLU A 3 -26.74 24.98 -9.74
N LEU A 4 -26.65 23.68 -10.07
CA LEU A 4 -27.79 22.76 -10.05
C LEU A 4 -27.87 22.00 -8.72
N ILE A 5 -28.59 22.57 -7.74
CA ILE A 5 -28.78 21.95 -6.42
C ILE A 5 -29.81 20.80 -6.39
N ILE A 6 -30.59 20.59 -7.46
CA ILE A 6 -31.67 19.58 -7.52
C ILE A 6 -31.53 18.68 -8.76
N LEU A 7 -30.35 18.55 -9.37
CA LEU A 7 -30.21 17.60 -10.47
C LEU A 7 -30.36 16.18 -9.94
N THR A 8 -31.53 15.57 -10.13
CA THR A 8 -31.83 14.22 -9.63
C THR A 8 -31.43 13.13 -10.61
N SER A 9 -31.47 13.43 -11.91
CA SER A 9 -31.06 12.51 -12.96
C SER A 9 -30.45 13.26 -14.15
N ALA A 10 -29.55 12.60 -14.86
CA ALA A 10 -29.07 13.05 -16.17
C ALA A 10 -28.92 11.85 -17.11
N SER A 11 -29.32 12.03 -18.37
CA SER A 11 -29.14 11.03 -19.41
C SER A 11 -28.63 11.70 -20.67
N PHE A 12 -27.53 11.19 -21.21
CA PHE A 12 -26.92 11.70 -22.44
C PHE A 12 -27.12 10.78 -23.64
N GLY A 13 -28.10 9.86 -23.60
CA GLY A 13 -28.56 9.07 -24.74
C GLY A 13 -27.45 8.64 -25.71
N SER A 14 -27.59 9.02 -26.99
CA SER A 14 -26.68 8.65 -28.09
C SER A 14 -25.34 9.39 -28.09
N LEU A 15 -24.97 10.11 -27.04
CA LEU A 15 -23.68 10.79 -26.94
C LEU A 15 -22.57 9.74 -26.76
N GLN A 16 -21.71 9.60 -27.76
CA GLN A 16 -20.65 8.59 -27.79
C GLN A 16 -19.26 9.14 -27.46
N GLU A 17 -19.07 10.44 -27.63
CA GLU A 17 -17.80 11.11 -27.39
C GLU A 17 -18.03 12.50 -26.79
N VAL A 18 -17.20 12.83 -25.81
CA VAL A 18 -17.15 14.15 -25.18
C VAL A 18 -15.71 14.50 -24.89
N ASP A 19 -15.42 15.79 -24.76
CA ASP A 19 -14.20 16.18 -24.10
C ASP A 19 -14.27 15.85 -22.60
N SER A 20 -15.23 16.44 -21.88
CA SER A 20 -15.27 16.33 -20.42
C SER A 20 -16.68 16.15 -19.86
N ILE A 21 -16.84 15.27 -18.86
CA ILE A 21 -17.98 15.24 -17.94
C ILE A 21 -17.47 15.54 -16.53
N ASN A 22 -17.94 16.66 -15.98
CA ASN A 22 -17.61 17.08 -14.62
C ASN A 22 -18.90 17.16 -13.81
N MET A 23 -19.14 16.15 -12.98
CA MET A 23 -20.20 16.08 -11.99
C MET A 23 -19.61 16.39 -10.63
N VAL A 24 -19.78 17.62 -10.17
CA VAL A 24 -19.21 18.09 -8.91
C VAL A 24 -20.32 18.70 -8.09
N THR A 25 -20.42 18.30 -6.82
CA THR A 25 -21.40 18.83 -5.86
C THR A 25 -22.83 18.65 -6.36
N LEU A 26 -23.23 17.38 -6.56
CA LEU A 26 -24.58 17.02 -6.97
C LEU A 26 -25.26 16.20 -5.85
N PRO A 27 -25.77 16.86 -4.79
CA PRO A 27 -26.26 16.19 -3.60
C PRO A 27 -27.62 15.50 -3.78
N ALA A 28 -28.26 15.66 -4.94
CA ALA A 28 -29.56 15.08 -5.24
C ALA A 28 -29.51 14.03 -6.37
N ILE A 29 -28.37 13.84 -7.04
CA ILE A 29 -28.30 12.97 -8.22
C ILE A 29 -28.34 11.51 -7.79
N SER A 30 -29.31 10.77 -8.31
CA SER A 30 -29.48 9.34 -8.05
C SER A 30 -29.16 8.50 -9.27
N THR A 31 -29.28 9.07 -10.48
CA THR A 31 -29.08 8.32 -11.72
C THR A 31 -28.31 9.12 -12.75
N PHE A 32 -27.42 8.43 -13.43
CA PHE A 32 -26.71 8.94 -14.59
C PHE A 32 -26.54 7.83 -15.63
N SER A 33 -26.83 8.12 -16.90
CA SER A 33 -26.71 7.15 -18.00
C SER A 33 -26.16 7.79 -19.27
N THR A 34 -25.28 7.10 -19.97
CA THR A 34 -24.77 7.52 -21.28
C THR A 34 -24.23 6.33 -22.06
N ASP A 35 -24.16 6.44 -23.38
CA ASP A 35 -23.52 5.43 -24.26
C ASP A 35 -22.08 5.83 -24.65
N LEU A 36 -21.40 6.58 -23.78
CA LEU A 36 -20.06 7.11 -24.07
C LEU A 36 -19.05 5.99 -24.28
N GLN A 37 -18.34 6.05 -25.39
CA GLN A 37 -17.23 5.17 -25.72
C GLN A 37 -15.88 5.83 -25.44
N ASN A 38 -15.80 7.17 -25.60
CA ASN A 38 -14.58 7.94 -25.39
C ASN A 38 -14.86 9.24 -24.61
N ALA A 39 -13.96 9.61 -23.72
CA ALA A 39 -13.94 10.92 -23.07
C ALA A 39 -12.49 11.33 -22.79
N ASN A 40 -12.17 12.63 -22.70
CA ASN A 40 -10.87 13.03 -22.16
C ASN A 40 -10.91 13.00 -20.63
N ASN A 41 -11.86 13.68 -20.00
CA ASN A 41 -11.96 13.76 -18.55
C ASN A 41 -13.34 13.37 -18.03
N ILE A 42 -13.37 12.48 -17.04
CA ILE A 42 -14.55 12.18 -16.24
C ILE A 42 -14.20 12.42 -14.78
N ILE A 43 -14.92 13.36 -14.17
CA ILE A 43 -14.84 13.67 -12.75
C ILE A 43 -16.22 13.52 -12.16
N VAL A 44 -16.35 12.64 -11.16
CA VAL A 44 -17.56 12.48 -10.34
C VAL A 44 -17.16 12.67 -8.90
N SER A 45 -17.56 13.81 -8.33
CA SER A 45 -17.13 14.26 -7.01
C SER A 45 -18.29 14.85 -6.20
N ASP A 46 -18.35 14.50 -4.92
CA ASP A 46 -19.36 15.00 -3.97
C ASP A 46 -20.79 14.77 -4.47
N THR A 47 -21.08 13.55 -4.92
CA THR A 47 -22.42 13.15 -5.41
C THR A 47 -23.07 12.09 -4.52
N THR A 48 -24.39 11.92 -4.69
CA THR A 48 -25.16 10.85 -4.05
C THR A 48 -25.30 9.58 -4.90
N LEU A 49 -24.54 9.47 -6.00
CA LEU A 49 -24.59 8.28 -6.84
C LEU A 49 -24.16 7.03 -6.06
N GLU A 50 -25.00 6.00 -6.10
CA GLU A 50 -24.67 4.69 -5.55
C GLU A 50 -23.84 3.84 -6.52
N SER A 51 -23.82 4.25 -7.80
CA SER A 51 -23.07 3.60 -8.87
C SER A 51 -22.67 4.59 -9.96
N VAL A 52 -21.57 4.30 -10.64
CA VAL A 52 -21.13 4.99 -11.86
C VAL A 52 -21.21 4.08 -13.10
N GLU A 53 -22.09 3.06 -13.08
CA GLU A 53 -22.38 2.17 -14.22
C GLU A 53 -22.78 2.92 -15.51
N GLY A 54 -23.20 4.19 -15.42
CA GLY A 54 -23.40 5.05 -16.58
C GLY A 54 -22.15 5.19 -17.46
N PHE A 55 -20.95 4.89 -16.96
CA PHE A 55 -19.70 4.86 -17.73
C PHE A 55 -19.21 3.44 -18.05
N SER A 56 -20.03 2.41 -17.84
CA SER A 56 -19.66 1.00 -18.03
C SER A 56 -19.25 0.68 -19.46
N THR A 57 -19.74 1.41 -20.45
CA THR A 57 -19.43 1.22 -21.88
C THR A 57 -18.17 1.96 -22.35
N LEU A 58 -17.62 2.85 -21.51
CA LEU A 58 -16.46 3.67 -21.83
C LEU A 58 -15.22 2.80 -22.07
N LYS A 59 -14.54 3.02 -23.20
CA LYS A 59 -13.36 2.26 -23.62
C LYS A 59 -12.06 2.97 -23.33
N LYS A 60 -12.03 4.29 -23.50
CA LYS A 60 -10.82 5.10 -23.34
C LYS A 60 -11.10 6.39 -22.61
N VAL A 61 -10.16 6.78 -21.76
CA VAL A 61 -10.19 8.05 -21.04
C VAL A 61 -8.79 8.56 -20.72
N ASN A 62 -8.61 9.87 -20.56
CA ASN A 62 -7.37 10.41 -20.04
C ASN A 62 -7.42 10.41 -18.51
N VAL A 63 -8.39 11.11 -17.92
CA VAL A 63 -8.63 11.13 -16.47
C VAL A 63 -9.98 10.54 -16.13
N PHE A 64 -9.98 9.55 -15.23
CA PHE A 64 -11.17 8.99 -14.62
C PHE A 64 -11.04 9.10 -13.11
N ASN A 65 -11.69 10.11 -12.54
CA ASN A 65 -11.57 10.45 -11.12
C ASN A 65 -12.93 10.41 -10.43
N ILE A 66 -13.13 9.39 -9.59
CA ILE A 66 -14.35 9.19 -8.83
C ILE A 66 -14.00 9.32 -7.35
N ASN A 67 -14.43 10.41 -6.71
CA ASN A 67 -14.05 10.70 -5.33
C ASN A 67 -15.17 11.31 -4.49
N ASN A 68 -15.10 11.19 -3.17
CA ASN A 68 -16.07 11.79 -2.24
C ASN A 68 -17.53 11.36 -2.49
N ASN A 69 -17.77 10.18 -3.06
CA ASN A 69 -19.12 9.66 -3.28
C ASN A 69 -19.43 8.61 -2.20
N ARG A 70 -19.88 9.07 -1.02
CA ARG A 70 -20.03 8.21 0.17
C ARG A 70 -20.99 7.02 0.00
N TYR A 71 -21.84 7.07 -1.02
CA TYR A 71 -22.86 6.05 -1.29
C TYR A 71 -22.45 5.10 -2.41
N LEU A 72 -21.34 5.36 -3.09
CA LEU A 72 -20.86 4.52 -4.19
C LEU A 72 -20.51 3.12 -3.67
N ASN A 73 -21.12 2.09 -4.25
CA ASN A 73 -20.97 0.70 -3.83
C ASN A 73 -20.16 -0.13 -4.82
N SER A 74 -20.36 0.05 -6.12
CA SER A 74 -19.66 -0.76 -7.12
C SER A 74 -19.48 -0.03 -8.45
N PHE A 75 -18.47 -0.47 -9.20
CA PHE A 75 -18.30 -0.11 -10.61
C PHE A 75 -17.66 -1.24 -11.42
N GLN A 76 -18.32 -1.63 -12.50
CA GLN A 76 -17.84 -2.57 -13.50
C GLN A 76 -17.51 -1.83 -14.80
N SER A 77 -16.21 -1.73 -15.10
CA SER A 77 -15.71 -0.93 -16.22
C SER A 77 -15.39 -1.78 -17.44
N SER A 78 -15.74 -1.26 -18.63
CA SER A 78 -15.21 -1.76 -19.92
C SER A 78 -13.97 -1.02 -20.40
N LEU A 79 -13.37 -0.16 -19.57
CA LEU A 79 -12.18 0.61 -19.95
C LEU A 79 -11.05 -0.32 -20.38
N GLU A 80 -10.47 -0.02 -21.53
CA GLU A 80 -9.33 -0.74 -22.10
C GLU A 80 -8.03 0.03 -21.82
N SER A 81 -8.11 1.36 -21.71
CA SER A 81 -6.96 2.21 -21.41
C SER A 81 -7.28 3.50 -20.68
N VAL A 82 -6.39 3.90 -19.78
CA VAL A 82 -6.41 5.22 -19.12
C VAL A 82 -5.09 5.95 -19.37
N SER A 83 -5.13 7.06 -20.13
CA SER A 83 -3.91 7.70 -20.65
C SER A 83 -3.20 8.63 -19.66
N ASP A 84 -3.87 9.09 -18.61
CA ASP A 84 -3.30 9.98 -17.59
C ASP A 84 -3.49 9.43 -16.16
N SER A 85 -4.72 9.38 -15.66
CA SER A 85 -5.00 9.05 -14.25
C SER A 85 -6.31 8.30 -14.04
N LEU A 86 -6.23 7.15 -13.38
CA LEU A 86 -7.37 6.41 -12.81
C LEU A 86 -7.35 6.58 -11.29
N GLN A 87 -8.36 7.24 -10.74
CA GLN A 87 -8.43 7.55 -9.31
C GLN A 87 -9.78 7.18 -8.71
N PHE A 88 -9.73 6.44 -7.61
CA PHE A 88 -10.84 6.25 -6.67
C PHE A 88 -10.37 6.58 -5.26
N SER A 89 -11.10 7.43 -4.55
CA SER A 89 -10.76 7.82 -3.17
C SER A 89 -11.97 8.34 -2.40
N SER A 90 -12.08 8.03 -1.11
CA SER A 90 -13.13 8.57 -0.24
C SER A 90 -14.55 8.32 -0.76
N ASN A 91 -14.77 7.14 -1.35
CA ASN A 91 -16.08 6.66 -1.78
C ASN A 91 -16.70 5.80 -0.67
N GLY A 92 -17.80 5.09 -0.93
CA GLY A 92 -18.44 4.24 0.07
C GLY A 92 -17.51 3.14 0.59
N ASP A 93 -17.63 2.80 1.88
CA ASP A 93 -16.71 1.89 2.59
C ASP A 93 -16.62 0.48 1.96
N ASN A 94 -17.65 0.07 1.22
CA ASN A 94 -17.75 -1.22 0.53
C ASN A 94 -17.52 -1.11 -0.99
N THR A 95 -16.83 -0.06 -1.46
CA THR A 95 -16.63 0.15 -2.90
C THR A 95 -15.92 -1.05 -3.54
N THR A 96 -16.60 -1.73 -4.46
CA THR A 96 -16.08 -2.86 -5.23
C THR A 96 -15.87 -2.48 -6.70
N LEU A 97 -14.66 -2.68 -7.21
CA LEU A 97 -14.24 -2.21 -8.52
C LEU A 97 -13.83 -3.38 -9.42
N ALA A 98 -14.23 -3.36 -10.69
CA ALA A 98 -13.77 -4.29 -11.69
C ALA A 98 -13.31 -3.55 -12.95
N PHE A 99 -12.05 -3.74 -13.31
CA PHE A 99 -11.41 -3.18 -14.50
C PHE A 99 -10.78 -4.32 -15.30
N ASP A 100 -11.57 -5.36 -15.56
CA ASP A 100 -11.06 -6.61 -16.14
C ASP A 100 -10.64 -6.48 -17.60
N ASN A 101 -11.14 -5.46 -18.30
CA ASN A 101 -10.76 -5.12 -19.67
C ASN A 101 -9.57 -4.16 -19.75
N LEU A 102 -9.13 -3.58 -18.63
CA LEU A 102 -8.08 -2.56 -18.63
C LEU A 102 -6.75 -3.20 -18.96
N VAL A 103 -6.21 -2.90 -20.14
CA VAL A 103 -4.95 -3.47 -20.64
C VAL A 103 -3.76 -2.67 -20.11
N TRP A 104 -3.89 -1.34 -20.09
CA TRP A 104 -2.85 -0.45 -19.58
C TRP A 104 -3.42 0.83 -18.98
N ALA A 105 -2.69 1.42 -18.05
CA ALA A 105 -2.98 2.75 -17.53
C ALA A 105 -1.69 3.55 -17.32
N ASN A 106 -1.78 4.87 -17.33
CA ASN A 106 -0.64 5.70 -16.98
C ASN A 106 -0.42 5.74 -15.47
N ASN A 107 -1.37 6.28 -14.71
CA ASN A 107 -1.38 6.20 -13.24
C ASN A 107 -2.66 5.52 -12.73
N ILE A 108 -2.51 4.73 -11.67
CA ILE A 108 -3.63 4.18 -10.91
C ILE A 108 -3.41 4.51 -9.44
N THR A 109 -4.38 5.19 -8.81
CA THR A 109 -4.39 5.43 -7.36
C THR A 109 -5.73 5.03 -6.78
N LEU A 110 -5.72 3.97 -5.95
CA LEU A 110 -6.90 3.48 -5.26
C LEU A 110 -6.76 3.68 -3.74
N ARG A 111 -7.74 4.37 -3.17
CA ARG A 111 -7.89 4.64 -1.73
C ARG A 111 -9.30 4.32 -1.28
N ASP A 112 -9.42 3.80 -0.06
CA ASP A 112 -10.70 3.49 0.56
C ASP A 112 -11.56 2.53 -0.29
N VAL A 113 -10.92 1.54 -0.94
CA VAL A 113 -11.56 0.52 -1.77
C VAL A 113 -11.65 -0.82 -1.02
N ASN A 114 -12.76 -1.54 -1.17
CA ASN A 114 -12.96 -2.85 -0.51
C ASN A 114 -12.61 -4.05 -1.40
N SER A 115 -12.83 -3.94 -2.71
CA SER A 115 -12.41 -4.97 -3.67
C SER A 115 -11.99 -4.36 -5.00
N ILE A 116 -11.01 -4.96 -5.66
CA ILE A 116 -10.55 -4.59 -7.01
C ILE A 116 -10.21 -5.83 -7.83
N SER A 117 -10.67 -5.87 -9.09
CA SER A 117 -10.25 -6.86 -10.08
C SER A 117 -9.59 -6.20 -11.30
N PHE A 118 -8.48 -6.80 -11.74
CA PHE A 118 -7.75 -6.47 -12.96
C PHE A 118 -7.46 -7.75 -13.76
N GLY A 119 -8.44 -8.21 -14.54
CA GLY A 119 -8.29 -9.39 -15.40
C GLY A 119 -7.23 -9.29 -16.50
N SER A 120 -7.03 -8.10 -17.08
CA SER A 120 -6.19 -7.93 -18.29
C SER A 120 -5.04 -6.93 -18.14
N LEU A 121 -4.81 -6.34 -16.96
CA LEU A 121 -3.85 -5.26 -16.78
C LEU A 121 -2.42 -5.77 -16.95
N GLN A 122 -1.76 -5.32 -18.02
CA GLN A 122 -0.41 -5.77 -18.41
C GLN A 122 0.68 -4.75 -18.07
N THR A 123 0.36 -3.45 -18.13
CA THR A 123 1.34 -2.37 -17.91
C THR A 123 0.72 -1.17 -17.19
N VAL A 124 1.47 -0.62 -16.23
CA VAL A 124 1.24 0.73 -15.71
C VAL A 124 2.44 1.60 -16.10
N ASN A 125 2.23 2.64 -16.91
CA ASN A 125 3.34 3.41 -17.50
C ASN A 125 4.05 4.31 -16.48
N ALA A 126 3.33 4.80 -15.49
CA ALA A 126 3.87 5.58 -14.39
C ALA A 126 3.65 4.86 -13.07
N SER A 127 2.74 5.33 -12.21
CA SER A 127 2.64 4.86 -10.83
C SER A 127 1.40 4.01 -10.56
N LEU A 128 1.57 2.98 -9.74
CA LEU A 128 0.51 2.09 -9.26
C LEU A 128 0.45 2.14 -7.74
N GLY A 129 -0.65 2.68 -7.20
CA GLY A 129 -0.85 2.90 -5.77
C GLY A 129 -2.11 2.26 -5.23
N PHE A 130 -1.96 1.45 -4.19
CA PHE A 130 -3.02 0.91 -3.34
C PHE A 130 -2.76 1.40 -1.90
N ILE A 131 -3.53 2.39 -1.45
CA ILE A 131 -3.26 3.13 -0.22
C ILE A 131 -4.51 3.13 0.67
N ASN A 132 -4.41 2.77 1.94
CA ASN A 132 -5.54 2.84 2.89
C ASN A 132 -6.79 2.09 2.39
N ASN A 133 -6.64 0.86 1.91
CA ASN A 133 -7.77 0.06 1.45
C ASN A 133 -8.08 -1.09 2.41
N THR A 134 -9.29 -1.63 2.32
CA THR A 134 -9.75 -2.85 3.03
C THR A 134 -9.72 -4.09 2.13
N LEU A 135 -8.87 -4.07 1.10
CA LEU A 135 -8.71 -5.15 0.12
C LEU A 135 -8.16 -6.42 0.80
N PRO A 136 -8.84 -7.58 0.77
CA PRO A 136 -8.31 -8.81 1.36
C PRO A 136 -7.16 -9.42 0.54
N SER A 137 -7.14 -9.14 -0.77
CA SER A 137 -6.12 -9.63 -1.70
C SER A 137 -5.94 -8.71 -2.90
N LEU A 138 -4.74 -8.74 -3.49
CA LEU A 138 -4.40 -8.14 -4.78
C LEU A 138 -3.96 -9.24 -5.76
N ASN A 139 -4.60 -9.31 -6.92
CA ASN A 139 -4.23 -10.22 -8.00
C ASN A 139 -3.95 -9.43 -9.28
N LEU A 140 -2.67 -9.27 -9.61
CA LEU A 140 -2.17 -8.60 -10.80
C LEU A 140 -1.20 -9.52 -11.53
N THR A 141 -1.59 -10.78 -11.70
CA THR A 141 -0.75 -11.82 -12.33
C THR A 141 -0.45 -11.56 -13.81
N GLN A 142 -1.20 -10.69 -14.49
CA GLN A 142 -0.91 -10.27 -15.87
C GLN A 142 0.04 -9.06 -15.94
N LEU A 143 0.24 -8.33 -14.83
CA LEU A 143 1.04 -7.11 -14.82
C LEU A 143 2.52 -7.46 -14.95
N SER A 144 3.16 -6.94 -15.99
CA SER A 144 4.57 -7.22 -16.31
C SER A 144 5.52 -6.07 -15.96
N LYS A 145 4.99 -4.83 -15.93
CA LYS A 145 5.77 -3.60 -15.76
C LYS A 145 5.00 -2.49 -15.04
N VAL A 146 5.68 -1.84 -14.11
CA VAL A 146 5.33 -0.52 -13.56
C VAL A 146 6.46 0.45 -13.93
N GLY A 147 6.17 1.51 -14.68
CA GLY A 147 7.21 2.35 -15.26
C GLY A 147 7.83 3.34 -14.28
N GLN A 148 7.13 3.70 -13.19
CA GLN A 148 7.65 4.50 -12.09
C GLN A 148 7.44 3.74 -10.77
N SER A 149 6.61 4.23 -9.86
CA SER A 149 6.53 3.71 -8.51
C SER A 149 5.40 2.71 -8.31
N LEU A 150 5.69 1.63 -7.57
CA LEU A 150 4.69 0.73 -7.01
C LEU A 150 4.56 1.01 -5.51
N SER A 151 3.35 1.24 -5.03
CA SER A 151 3.07 1.51 -3.62
C SER A 151 1.88 0.69 -3.13
N ILE A 152 2.11 -0.16 -2.14
CA ILE A 152 1.09 -0.94 -1.44
C ILE A 152 1.22 -0.58 0.03
N VAL A 153 0.42 0.39 0.49
CA VAL A 153 0.61 1.05 1.78
C VAL A 153 -0.67 1.04 2.60
N SER A 154 -0.57 0.66 3.88
CA SER A 154 -1.66 0.76 4.84
C SER A 154 -2.94 0.02 4.40
N ASN A 155 -2.81 -1.14 3.77
CA ASN A 155 -3.95 -2.00 3.45
C ASN A 155 -4.02 -3.07 4.55
N ASP A 156 -4.68 -2.75 5.66
CA ASP A 156 -4.60 -3.56 6.87
C ASP A 156 -5.17 -4.97 6.70
N GLU A 157 -6.21 -5.14 5.88
CA GLU A 157 -6.82 -6.44 5.59
C GLU A 157 -6.09 -7.26 4.53
N LEU A 158 -5.08 -6.67 3.85
CA LEU A 158 -4.39 -7.31 2.75
C LEU A 158 -3.54 -8.48 3.25
N SER A 159 -3.96 -9.69 2.89
CA SER A 159 -3.27 -10.93 3.29
C SER A 159 -2.43 -11.53 2.16
N LYS A 160 -2.71 -11.16 0.90
CA LYS A 160 -2.06 -11.72 -0.29
C LYS A 160 -1.90 -10.68 -1.38
N ALA A 161 -0.69 -10.58 -1.94
CA ALA A 161 -0.40 -9.75 -3.10
C ALA A 161 0.31 -10.60 -4.18
N ALA A 162 -0.36 -10.84 -5.31
CA ALA A 162 0.14 -11.70 -6.39
C ALA A 162 0.50 -10.87 -7.63
N PHE A 163 1.80 -10.76 -7.91
CA PHE A 163 2.38 -10.01 -9.03
C PHE A 163 3.34 -10.91 -9.84
N SER A 164 2.93 -12.16 -10.09
CA SER A 164 3.81 -13.25 -10.53
C SER A 164 4.46 -13.07 -11.91
N ASN A 165 4.07 -12.05 -12.69
CA ASN A 165 4.70 -11.69 -13.96
C ASN A 165 5.41 -10.33 -13.93
N LEU A 166 5.37 -9.60 -12.80
CA LEU A 166 6.01 -8.30 -12.68
C LEU A 166 7.52 -8.46 -12.69
N THR A 167 8.19 -7.87 -13.68
CA THR A 167 9.65 -7.96 -13.84
C THR A 167 10.36 -6.64 -13.57
N THR A 168 9.66 -5.52 -13.76
CA THR A 168 10.27 -4.18 -13.74
C THR A 168 9.40 -3.20 -12.96
N VAL A 169 10.03 -2.50 -12.01
CA VAL A 169 9.52 -1.28 -11.37
C VAL A 169 10.51 -0.17 -11.67
N GLY A 170 10.15 0.81 -12.50
CA GLY A 170 11.11 1.81 -12.99
C GLY A 170 11.53 2.86 -11.95
N GLY A 171 10.75 3.01 -10.89
CA GLY A 171 10.97 3.95 -9.78
C GLY A 171 11.00 3.23 -8.43
N GLY A 172 10.30 3.80 -7.44
CA GLY A 172 10.28 3.26 -6.08
C GLY A 172 9.40 2.02 -5.93
N PHE A 173 9.84 1.06 -5.11
CA PHE A 173 9.04 -0.09 -4.74
C PHE A 173 8.78 -0.05 -3.24
N ILE A 174 7.54 0.28 -2.85
CA ILE A 174 7.12 0.48 -1.47
C ILE A 174 6.04 -0.53 -1.09
N ILE A 175 6.29 -1.32 -0.05
CA ILE A 175 5.27 -2.11 0.67
C ILE A 175 5.37 -1.73 2.13
N ALA A 176 4.39 -1.03 2.67
CA ALA A 176 4.46 -0.52 4.05
C ALA A 176 3.15 -0.72 4.80
N ASN A 177 3.24 -1.10 6.06
CA ASN A 177 2.11 -1.09 7.00
C ASN A 177 0.89 -1.92 6.54
N ASN A 178 1.10 -3.04 5.85
CA ASN A 178 0.02 -3.98 5.55
C ASN A 178 0.02 -5.05 6.64
N THR A 179 -0.76 -4.83 7.70
CA THR A 179 -0.65 -5.59 8.96
C THR A 179 -0.89 -7.09 8.80
N GLN A 180 -1.77 -7.50 7.90
CA GLN A 180 -2.09 -8.90 7.61
C GLN A 180 -1.20 -9.55 6.53
N LEU A 181 -0.35 -8.79 5.84
CA LEU A 181 0.51 -9.30 4.76
C LEU A 181 1.77 -9.97 5.34
N LYS A 182 1.62 -11.21 5.83
CA LYS A 182 2.70 -11.94 6.51
C LYS A 182 3.71 -12.60 5.56
N VAL A 183 3.28 -12.90 4.33
CA VAL A 183 4.09 -13.56 3.30
C VAL A 183 4.06 -12.70 2.04
N ILE A 184 5.25 -12.27 1.60
CA ILE A 184 5.43 -11.44 0.41
C ILE A 184 6.20 -12.26 -0.63
N ASP A 185 5.51 -13.17 -1.32
CA ASP A 185 6.08 -14.09 -2.32
C ASP A 185 5.66 -13.77 -3.76
N GLY A 186 4.65 -12.92 -3.94
CA GLY A 186 4.13 -12.58 -5.26
C GLY A 186 5.04 -11.71 -6.13
N PHE A 187 6.21 -11.29 -5.65
CA PHE A 187 7.17 -10.43 -6.37
C PHE A 187 8.45 -11.17 -6.78
N ASN A 188 8.45 -12.50 -6.71
CA ASN A 188 9.61 -13.36 -6.97
C ASN A 188 10.22 -13.20 -8.38
N LYS A 189 9.49 -12.66 -9.36
CA LYS A 189 9.99 -12.37 -10.72
C LYS A 189 10.52 -10.95 -10.93
N VAL A 190 10.45 -10.06 -9.94
CA VAL A 190 10.98 -8.69 -10.06
C VAL A 190 12.49 -8.75 -10.25
N GLN A 191 12.97 -8.24 -11.38
CA GLN A 191 14.38 -8.25 -11.76
C GLN A 191 15.04 -6.89 -11.57
N THR A 192 14.31 -5.81 -11.85
CA THR A 192 14.86 -4.44 -11.82
C THR A 192 13.96 -3.50 -11.05
N VAL A 193 14.56 -2.74 -10.14
CA VAL A 193 13.96 -1.57 -9.48
C VAL A 193 14.82 -0.34 -9.80
N GLY A 194 14.27 0.63 -10.51
CA GLY A 194 15.02 1.81 -10.94
C GLY A 194 15.19 2.87 -9.85
N GLY A 195 14.43 2.79 -8.75
CA GLY A 195 14.57 3.61 -7.56
C GLY A 195 14.97 2.79 -6.32
N ALA A 196 14.50 3.24 -5.15
CA ALA A 196 14.74 2.55 -3.88
C ALA A 196 13.65 1.50 -3.59
N ILE A 197 14.01 0.50 -2.80
CA ILE A 197 13.06 -0.46 -2.21
C ILE A 197 12.84 -0.12 -0.75
N GLU A 198 11.57 -0.03 -0.33
CA GLU A 198 11.18 0.05 1.08
C GLU A 198 10.10 -1.00 1.37
N VAL A 199 10.42 -1.96 2.24
CA VAL A 199 9.47 -2.95 2.73
C VAL A 199 9.44 -2.89 4.25
N THR A 200 8.35 -2.38 4.83
CA THR A 200 8.19 -2.25 6.28
C THR A 200 6.87 -2.87 6.77
N GLY A 201 6.93 -3.54 7.92
CA GLY A 201 5.73 -4.12 8.53
C GLY A 201 6.03 -5.34 9.39
N ASN A 202 5.09 -6.29 9.44
CA ASN A 202 5.21 -7.50 10.25
C ASN A 202 5.21 -8.77 9.36
N PHE A 203 6.09 -8.80 8.37
CA PHE A 203 6.20 -9.89 7.40
C PHE A 203 7.27 -10.91 7.80
N SER A 204 6.96 -12.18 7.66
CA SER A 204 7.86 -13.30 7.98
C SER A 204 8.71 -13.75 6.78
N THR A 205 8.21 -13.50 5.57
CA THR A 205 8.86 -13.92 4.31
C THR A 205 8.79 -12.80 3.28
N LEU A 206 9.89 -12.62 2.56
CA LEU A 206 9.99 -11.73 1.40
C LEU A 206 10.81 -12.43 0.31
N ASP A 207 10.18 -12.74 -0.82
CA ASP A 207 10.84 -13.33 -1.98
C ASP A 207 11.13 -12.27 -3.05
N LEU A 208 12.41 -11.94 -3.17
CA LEU A 208 12.98 -11.12 -4.24
C LEU A 208 14.13 -11.88 -4.92
N SER A 209 14.01 -13.19 -5.06
CA SER A 209 15.08 -14.08 -5.54
C SER A 209 15.57 -13.78 -6.96
N SER A 210 14.71 -13.23 -7.83
CA SER A 210 15.09 -12.83 -9.20
C SER A 210 15.70 -11.43 -9.30
N LEU A 211 15.85 -10.70 -8.19
CA LEU A 211 16.30 -9.32 -8.20
C LEU A 211 17.76 -9.22 -8.64
N LYS A 212 18.01 -8.43 -9.69
CA LYS A 212 19.34 -8.26 -10.31
C LYS A 212 19.87 -6.84 -10.17
N SER A 213 19.00 -5.85 -10.08
CA SER A 213 19.41 -4.44 -10.03
C SER A 213 18.38 -3.58 -9.28
N VAL A 214 18.87 -2.86 -8.29
CA VAL A 214 18.21 -1.76 -7.58
C VAL A 214 19.14 -0.56 -7.68
N ARG A 215 18.75 0.48 -8.42
CA ARG A 215 19.62 1.65 -8.59
C ARG A 215 19.67 2.52 -7.34
N GLY A 216 18.59 2.54 -6.56
CA GLY A 216 18.53 3.23 -5.28
C GLY A 216 18.98 2.38 -4.09
N GLY A 217 18.78 2.91 -2.88
CA GLY A 217 18.98 2.16 -1.65
C GLY A 217 17.89 1.12 -1.40
N ALA A 218 18.09 0.28 -0.38
CA ALA A 218 17.11 -0.70 0.04
C ALA A 218 16.95 -0.72 1.55
N LYS A 219 15.69 -0.67 2.01
CA LYS A 219 15.30 -0.74 3.42
C LYS A 219 14.27 -1.85 3.60
N PHE A 220 14.60 -2.81 4.46
CA PHE A 220 13.73 -3.91 4.86
C PHE A 220 13.63 -3.88 6.38
N ASP A 221 12.45 -3.58 6.91
CA ASP A 221 12.21 -3.44 8.34
C ASP A 221 11.01 -4.28 8.75
N SER A 222 11.28 -5.49 9.22
CA SER A 222 10.23 -6.40 9.72
C SER A 222 10.24 -6.43 11.23
N SER A 223 9.06 -6.28 11.85
CA SER A 223 8.86 -6.55 13.28
C SER A 223 8.75 -8.05 13.60
N SER A 224 8.80 -8.94 12.61
CA SER A 224 8.67 -10.38 12.82
C SER A 224 9.98 -10.99 13.31
N SER A 225 9.94 -11.76 14.40
CA SER A 225 11.13 -12.41 15.00
C SER A 225 11.71 -13.53 14.14
N ASN A 226 10.90 -14.14 13.26
CA ASN A 226 11.31 -15.21 12.36
C ASN A 226 11.83 -14.71 11.00
N PHE A 227 11.81 -13.40 10.74
CA PHE A 227 12.30 -12.85 9.48
C PHE A 227 13.84 -12.90 9.42
N SER A 228 14.39 -13.32 8.29
CA SER A 228 15.83 -13.43 8.07
C SER A 228 16.33 -12.49 6.98
N CYS A 229 17.34 -11.69 7.33
CA CYS A 229 18.02 -10.79 6.41
C CYS A 229 19.03 -11.49 5.47
N ASN A 230 19.27 -12.79 5.61
CA ASN A 230 20.37 -13.47 4.92
C ASN A 230 20.26 -13.42 3.39
N ALA A 231 19.06 -13.68 2.85
CA ALA A 231 18.82 -13.62 1.41
C ALA A 231 19.05 -12.21 0.84
N LEU A 232 18.57 -11.18 1.55
CA LEU A 232 18.71 -9.78 1.15
C LEU A 232 20.16 -9.29 1.24
N LYS A 233 20.90 -9.69 2.28
CA LYS A 233 22.34 -9.44 2.39
C LYS A 233 23.11 -10.10 1.25
N LYS A 234 22.73 -11.31 0.83
CA LYS A 234 23.33 -11.97 -0.33
C LYS A 234 23.07 -11.20 -1.63
N LEU A 235 21.85 -10.68 -1.84
CA LEU A 235 21.55 -9.80 -2.98
C LEU A 235 22.44 -8.55 -2.97
N GLN A 236 22.59 -7.91 -1.82
CA GLN A 236 23.49 -6.75 -1.66
C GLN A 236 24.94 -7.11 -1.99
N SER A 237 25.49 -8.16 -1.39
CA SER A 237 26.88 -8.61 -1.63
C SER A 237 27.15 -9.03 -3.07
N ASN A 238 26.13 -9.49 -3.79
CA ASN A 238 26.22 -9.81 -5.22
C ASN A 238 26.09 -8.58 -6.14
N GLY A 239 25.98 -7.37 -5.58
CA GLY A 239 25.87 -6.12 -6.34
C GLY A 239 24.48 -5.86 -6.94
N ALA A 240 23.46 -6.63 -6.53
CA ALA A 240 22.10 -6.39 -7.00
C ALA A 240 21.52 -5.09 -6.44
N ILE A 241 21.99 -4.62 -5.28
CA ILE A 241 21.60 -3.34 -4.67
C ILE A 241 22.77 -2.38 -4.85
N GLN A 242 22.57 -1.36 -5.70
CA GLN A 242 23.63 -0.50 -6.21
C GLN A 242 23.69 0.85 -5.53
N GLY A 243 22.64 1.25 -4.80
CA GLY A 243 22.63 2.49 -4.02
C GLY A 243 23.41 2.39 -2.71
N ASP A 244 23.77 3.54 -2.16
CA ASP A 244 24.71 3.66 -1.03
C ASP A 244 24.14 3.21 0.34
N SER A 245 22.85 2.89 0.42
CA SER A 245 22.18 2.52 1.67
C SER A 245 21.53 1.15 1.58
N PHE A 246 21.92 0.25 2.48
CA PHE A 246 21.27 -1.03 2.71
C PHE A 246 20.96 -1.19 4.20
N VAL A 247 19.67 -1.31 4.52
CA VAL A 247 19.19 -1.56 5.88
C VAL A 247 18.32 -2.80 5.86
N CYS A 248 18.63 -3.77 6.71
CA CYS A 248 17.78 -4.92 6.96
C CYS A 248 17.67 -5.20 8.45
N LYS A 249 16.44 -5.12 8.98
CA LYS A 249 16.10 -5.36 10.39
C LYS A 249 15.02 -6.44 10.49
N ASN A 250 15.07 -7.20 11.58
CA ASN A 250 14.06 -8.16 11.97
C ASN A 250 13.62 -7.91 13.42
N GLY A 251 12.51 -8.52 13.84
CA GLY A 251 11.97 -8.38 15.20
C GLY A 251 12.61 -9.33 16.21
N ALA A 252 13.80 -9.88 15.92
CA ALA A 252 14.46 -10.80 16.84
C ALA A 252 15.02 -10.02 18.03
N THR A 253 14.49 -10.28 19.22
CA THR A 253 15.08 -9.79 20.46
C THR A 253 16.41 -10.50 20.70
N SER A 254 17.51 -9.75 20.66
CA SER A 254 18.83 -10.27 21.01
C SER A 254 18.89 -10.58 22.51
N THR A 255 18.57 -11.80 22.91
CA THR A 255 18.89 -12.29 24.25
C THR A 255 20.38 -12.56 24.29
N SER A 256 21.14 -11.62 24.84
CA SER A 256 22.55 -11.84 25.16
C SER A 256 22.62 -12.84 26.31
N VAL A 257 22.61 -14.14 26.01
CA VAL A 257 22.88 -15.16 27.02
C VAL A 257 24.38 -15.10 27.29
N LYS A 258 24.76 -14.51 28.43
CA LYS A 258 26.14 -14.54 28.92
C LYS A 258 26.51 -16.01 29.13
N LEU A 259 27.35 -16.55 28.25
CA LEU A 259 27.84 -17.92 28.34
C LEU A 259 28.78 -18.00 29.54
N SER A 260 28.28 -18.46 30.68
CA SER A 260 29.12 -18.86 31.80
C SER A 260 29.88 -20.11 31.39
N SER A 261 31.19 -19.99 31.21
CA SER A 261 32.11 -21.09 30.94
C SER A 261 32.16 -22.01 32.15
N THR A 262 31.55 -23.19 32.07
CA THR A 262 31.78 -24.27 33.05
C THR A 262 32.81 -25.23 32.49
N SER A 263 33.94 -25.29 33.18
CA SER A 263 35.10 -26.12 32.89
C SER A 263 34.77 -27.61 32.89
N THR A 264 35.49 -28.34 32.04
CA THR A 264 35.68 -29.79 32.01
C THR A 264 35.91 -30.39 33.40
N GLU A 265 35.18 -31.45 33.74
CA GLU A 265 35.69 -32.53 34.58
C GLU A 265 35.07 -33.89 34.19
N SER A 266 35.96 -34.84 33.91
CA SER A 266 35.70 -36.23 33.62
C SER A 266 35.48 -37.00 34.93
N SER A 267 34.48 -37.87 35.04
CA SER A 267 34.56 -39.16 35.77
C SER A 267 33.30 -40.02 35.69
N LYS A 268 33.55 -41.33 35.75
CA LYS A 268 32.66 -42.48 35.55
C LYS A 268 31.67 -42.75 36.70
N SER A 269 30.52 -43.33 36.32
CA SER A 269 29.76 -44.43 36.93
C SER A 269 29.26 -44.34 38.39
N SER A 270 27.93 -44.45 38.60
CA SER A 270 27.22 -45.64 39.13
C SER A 270 25.90 -45.29 39.85
N ALA A 271 24.82 -45.95 39.42
CA ALA A 271 23.71 -46.54 40.17
C ALA A 271 22.95 -45.83 41.34
N THR A 272 21.63 -45.73 41.10
CA THR A 272 20.48 -46.08 41.99
C THR A 272 19.95 -45.16 43.11
N SER A 273 18.60 -45.20 43.15
CA SER A 273 17.63 -45.01 44.25
C SER A 273 17.22 -43.61 44.72
N SER A 274 16.09 -43.15 44.14
CA SER A 274 14.77 -42.95 44.78
C SER A 274 14.58 -42.13 46.07
N ALA A 275 13.50 -41.35 45.99
CA ALA A 275 12.54 -40.96 47.03
C ALA A 275 12.90 -39.75 47.91
N SER A 276 12.20 -38.63 47.67
CA SER A 276 11.18 -38.06 48.59
C SER A 276 11.80 -36.95 49.44
N SER A 277 11.16 -35.84 49.81
CA SER A 277 9.76 -35.45 49.84
C SER A 277 9.67 -33.92 50.08
N SER A 278 8.56 -33.34 49.62
CA SER A 278 7.71 -32.37 50.32
C SER A 278 8.25 -31.07 50.93
N GLY A 279 7.61 -29.98 50.50
CA GLY A 279 7.10 -28.91 51.38
C GLY A 279 8.10 -27.80 51.69
N ASP A 280 7.69 -26.56 51.94
CA ASP A 280 6.40 -25.90 51.87
C ASP A 280 6.69 -24.39 51.92
N ALA A 281 5.71 -23.63 51.47
CA ALA A 281 5.34 -22.26 51.79
C ALA A 281 6.36 -21.25 52.37
N SER A 282 6.27 -20.07 51.75
CA SER A 282 6.20 -18.75 52.39
C SER A 282 7.47 -18.22 53.06
N ASN A 283 7.96 -17.08 52.56
CA ASN A 283 7.65 -15.85 53.29
C ASN A 283 7.80 -14.61 52.42
N ALA A 284 6.88 -13.68 52.65
CA ALA A 284 6.95 -12.32 52.19
C ALA A 284 8.13 -11.60 52.87
N GLN A 285 8.76 -10.67 52.15
CA GLN A 285 9.08 -9.39 52.76
C GLN A 285 9.32 -8.32 51.72
N ALA A 286 8.56 -7.24 51.93
CA ALA A 286 8.69 -5.96 51.28
C ALA A 286 10.11 -5.41 51.45
N ASN A 287 10.60 -4.73 50.41
CA ASN A 287 11.34 -3.51 50.69
C ASN A 287 10.93 -2.40 49.73
N VAL A 288 10.42 -1.35 50.37
CA VAL A 288 10.19 -0.01 49.90
C VAL A 288 11.51 0.63 49.50
N SER A 289 11.55 1.32 48.38
CA SER A 289 12.15 2.67 48.31
C SER A 289 11.72 3.38 47.04
N ALA A 290 11.12 4.53 47.27
CA ALA A 290 10.71 5.51 46.29
C ALA A 290 11.92 6.26 45.71
N SER A 291 11.78 6.70 44.47
CA SER A 291 12.23 8.04 44.10
C SER A 291 11.48 8.50 42.86
N ALA A 292 10.73 9.59 43.07
CA ALA A 292 9.95 10.33 42.10
C ALA A 292 10.82 11.35 41.34
N SER A 293 10.13 12.13 40.51
CA SER A 293 10.54 13.31 39.72
C SER A 293 10.97 12.99 38.28
N SER A 294 10.56 13.74 37.26
CA SER A 294 9.53 14.78 37.11
C SER A 294 9.39 15.09 35.62
N SER A 295 8.17 15.46 35.24
CA SER A 295 7.69 16.05 33.99
C SER A 295 8.57 17.15 33.35
N SER A 296 8.51 17.30 32.03
CA SER A 296 7.77 18.43 31.41
C SER A 296 7.87 18.44 29.88
N SER A 297 6.75 18.85 29.29
CA SER A 297 6.47 19.13 27.89
C SER A 297 6.83 20.59 27.53
N SER A 298 7.10 20.86 26.24
CA SER A 298 6.83 22.19 25.68
C SER A 298 6.65 22.16 24.16
N SER A 299 5.51 22.69 23.75
CA SER A 299 5.06 23.03 22.39
C SER A 299 5.40 24.49 22.05
N LYS A 300 5.45 24.86 20.75
CA LYS A 300 5.24 26.23 20.28
C LYS A 300 4.81 26.29 18.80
N LYS A 301 3.86 27.21 18.53
CA LYS A 301 3.19 27.58 17.26
C LYS A 301 3.55 29.02 16.85
N SER A 302 3.44 29.36 15.56
CA SER A 302 2.95 30.65 14.99
C SER A 302 2.75 30.50 13.45
N LYS A 303 1.55 30.61 12.86
CA LYS A 303 0.83 31.80 12.27
C LYS A 303 1.75 32.73 11.43
N GLY A 304 1.49 33.16 10.18
CA GLY A 304 0.42 33.01 9.17
C GLY A 304 0.42 34.22 8.21
N ALA A 305 0.16 34.07 6.90
CA ALA A 305 -0.50 35.01 5.95
C ALA A 305 -0.23 34.66 4.46
N ALA A 306 -1.24 34.84 3.61
CA ALA A 306 -1.28 34.78 2.14
C ALA A 306 -2.24 35.90 1.65
N PRO A 307 -2.56 36.10 0.35
CA PRO A 307 -1.99 35.57 -0.90
C PRO A 307 -1.74 36.65 -2.00
N GLU A 308 -1.12 36.28 -3.12
CA GLU A 308 -1.29 36.94 -4.42
C GLU A 308 -1.27 35.89 -5.54
N LEU A 309 -2.21 36.02 -6.50
CA LEU A 309 -2.44 35.13 -7.64
C LEU A 309 -1.50 35.43 -8.82
N VAL A 310 -1.18 34.40 -9.63
CA VAL A 310 -1.10 34.36 -11.13
C VAL A 310 -0.51 32.98 -11.55
N PRO A 311 -0.85 32.40 -12.73
CA PRO A 311 -1.31 31.02 -12.83
C PRO A 311 -0.33 29.99 -13.46
N ALA A 312 -0.70 28.72 -13.22
CA ALA A 312 -0.54 27.53 -14.07
C ALA A 312 0.79 27.26 -14.80
N THR A 313 1.58 26.32 -14.25
CA THR A 313 2.32 25.31 -15.03
C THR A 313 2.60 24.07 -14.17
N SER A 314 2.39 22.90 -14.77
CA SER A 314 2.78 21.53 -14.37
C SER A 314 3.46 21.34 -13.01
N PHE A 315 2.79 20.64 -12.08
CA PHE A 315 3.46 20.10 -10.90
C PHE A 315 3.64 18.58 -11.00
N MET A 316 4.91 18.21 -10.82
CA MET A 316 5.46 16.88 -10.71
C MET A 316 4.65 16.01 -9.75
N GLY A 317 4.56 14.72 -10.10
CA GLY A 317 4.04 13.66 -9.25
C GLY A 317 4.61 13.79 -7.84
N VAL A 318 3.70 13.95 -6.89
CA VAL A 318 4.00 14.01 -5.46
C VAL A 318 4.69 12.69 -5.09
N VAL A 319 5.99 12.76 -4.85
CA VAL A 319 6.66 11.80 -3.97
C VAL A 319 5.96 11.96 -2.63
N ALA A 320 5.05 11.05 -2.29
CA ALA A 320 4.52 10.95 -0.96
C ALA A 320 5.69 10.58 -0.04
N ALA A 321 6.33 11.59 0.53
CA ALA A 321 7.13 11.45 1.73
C ALA A 321 6.16 11.00 2.83
N VAL A 322 6.00 9.68 2.99
CA VAL A 322 5.33 9.09 4.14
C VAL A 322 6.26 9.32 5.33
N ALA A 323 6.09 10.45 6.00
CA ALA A 323 6.64 10.66 7.33
C ALA A 323 5.92 9.68 8.28
N VAL A 324 6.56 8.53 8.52
CA VAL A 324 6.17 7.59 9.56
C VAL A 324 6.37 8.29 10.91
N ALA A 325 5.29 8.79 11.49
CA ALA A 325 5.25 9.15 12.89
C ALA A 325 5.30 7.84 13.70
N LEU A 326 6.44 7.60 14.35
CA LEU A 326 6.64 6.53 15.33
C LEU A 326 5.94 6.91 16.64
N LEU A 327 4.88 6.18 16.99
CA LEU A 327 4.50 5.79 18.36
C LEU A 327 3.91 4.38 18.30
#